data_AF-A0A947G155-F1
#
_entry.id   AF-A0A947G155-F1
#
_cell.length_a   1.000
_cell.length_b   1.000
_cell.length_c   1.000
_cell.angle_alpha   90.00
_cell.angle_beta   90.00
_cell.angle_gamma   90.00
#
_symmetry.space_group_name_H-M   'P 1'
#
loop_
_entity.id
_entity.type
_entity.pdbx_description
1 polymer ?
#
loop_
_entity_poly.entity_id
_entity_poly.type
_entity_poly.pdbx_seq_one_letter_code
_entity_poly.pdbx_strand_id
1 'polypeptide(L)'
;MIRRLVPIGIVAAFSAVLISYLAYTWQLSLEMRANATVFSQIYFQVVQAVASPEGMTAEAEFQLLLQLYDLGIPVVQTDLAGDPTLIRNLPFDADLENPDHVDRVRRYVDRLDEDYPPLIDADRNFAVHYGEPLYLQRLRWIPWLQAVLLLGVVGTGVWMIRTSSQSERERIWTAMARESAHQMGTPLSSLVGWLELLEAAAPPEAVRPDGIN
;
A
#
# COMPACT_ATOMS: atom_id res chain seq x y z
N MET A 1 18.06 25.17 -0.72
CA MET A 1 17.09 24.91 0.37
C MET A 1 16.34 23.58 0.19
N ILE A 2 15.87 23.26 -1.03
CA ILE A 2 15.10 22.03 -1.35
C ILE A 2 15.80 20.72 -0.94
N ARG A 3 17.12 20.60 -1.13
CA ARG A 3 17.90 19.39 -0.78
C ARG A 3 17.84 18.95 0.70
N ARG A 4 17.59 19.86 1.65
CA ARG A 4 17.47 19.50 3.08
C ARG A 4 16.04 19.12 3.49
N LEU A 5 15.05 19.48 2.69
CA LEU A 5 13.63 19.21 2.98
C LEU A 5 13.17 17.85 2.43
N VAL A 6 13.79 17.37 1.36
CA VAL A 6 13.51 16.05 0.77
C VAL A 6 13.63 14.89 1.79
N PRO A 7 14.72 14.74 2.58
CA PRO A 7 14.80 13.66 3.56
C PRO A 7 13.73 13.77 4.66
N ILE A 8 13.40 14.99 5.08
CA ILE A 8 12.35 15.24 6.09
C ILE A 8 10.98 14.85 5.52
N GLY A 9 10.71 15.18 4.25
CA GLY A 9 9.48 14.80 3.56
C GLY A 9 9.32 13.29 3.42
N ILE A 10 10.39 12.55 3.13
CA ILE A 10 10.36 11.08 3.04
C ILE A 10 10.07 10.46 4.41
N VAL A 11 10.74 10.93 5.46
CA VAL A 11 10.50 10.44 6.83
C VAL A 11 9.07 10.75 7.26
N ALA A 12 8.58 11.97 6.99
CA ALA A 12 7.20 12.34 7.30
C ALA A 12 6.18 11.49 6.56
N ALA A 13 6.39 11.23 5.26
CA ALA A 13 5.53 10.35 4.47
C ALA A 13 5.56 8.91 5.01
N PHE A 14 6.73 8.39 5.36
CA PHE A 14 6.87 7.06 5.97
C PHE A 14 6.14 6.98 7.31
N SER A 15 6.34 7.96 8.19
CA SER A 15 5.65 8.05 9.48
C SER A 15 4.14 8.13 9.29
N ALA A 16 3.64 8.92 8.34
CA ALA A 16 2.21 9.02 8.06
C ALA A 16 1.62 7.67 7.61
N VAL A 17 2.29 6.94 6.71
CA VAL A 17 1.81 5.62 6.31
C VAL A 17 1.90 4.62 7.46
N LEU A 18 2.98 4.62 8.24
CA LEU A 18 3.13 3.75 9.40
C LEU A 18 2.03 4.01 10.44
N ILE A 19 1.73 5.28 10.73
CA ILE A 19 0.63 5.67 11.63
C ILE A 19 -0.70 5.20 11.05
N SER A 20 -0.97 5.41 9.76
CA SER A 20 -2.19 4.93 9.11
C SER A 20 -2.33 3.41 9.22
N TYR A 21 -1.23 2.66 9.05
CA TYR A 21 -1.22 1.21 9.19
C TYR A 21 -1.49 0.76 10.63
N LEU A 22 -0.84 1.40 11.61
CA LEU A 22 -1.06 1.12 13.03
C LEU A 22 -2.50 1.44 13.44
N ALA A 23 -3.04 2.57 12.99
CA ALA A 23 -4.42 2.97 13.23
C ALA A 23 -5.41 1.96 12.64
N TYR A 24 -5.19 1.49 11.42
CA TYR A 24 -6.02 0.46 10.79
C TYR A 24 -5.94 -0.87 11.55
N THR A 25 -4.74 -1.32 11.91
CA THR A 25 -4.52 -2.56 12.67
C THR A 25 -5.19 -2.48 14.05
N TRP A 26 -5.11 -1.30 14.68
CA TRP A 26 -5.81 -1.03 15.92
C TRP A 26 -7.33 -1.14 15.74
N GLN A 27 -7.90 -0.48 14.73
CA GLN A 27 -9.33 -0.56 14.43
C GLN A 27 -9.78 -2.01 14.23
N LEU A 28 -9.04 -2.79 13.43
CA LEU A 28 -9.32 -4.20 13.23
C LEU A 28 -9.30 -4.99 14.54
N SER A 29 -8.36 -4.69 15.44
CA SER A 29 -8.30 -5.35 16.75
C SER A 29 -9.51 -5.01 17.64
N LEU A 30 -10.07 -3.80 17.51
CA LEU A 30 -11.28 -3.40 18.22
C LEU A 30 -12.50 -4.15 17.66
N GLU A 31 -12.63 -4.25 16.34
CA GLU A 31 -13.70 -5.03 15.68
C GLU A 31 -13.65 -6.51 16.09
N MET A 32 -12.46 -7.12 16.10
CA MET A 32 -12.28 -8.51 16.55
C MET A 32 -12.69 -8.72 18.02
N ARG A 33 -12.38 -7.76 18.90
CA ARG A 33 -12.79 -7.82 20.31
C ARG A 33 -14.31 -7.68 20.48
N ALA A 34 -14.94 -6.83 19.68
CA ALA A 34 -16.40 -6.71 19.67
C ALA A 34 -17.04 -8.03 19.23
N ASN A 35 -16.57 -8.61 18.12
CA ASN A 35 -17.07 -9.89 17.62
C ASN A 35 -16.84 -11.03 18.61
N ALA A 36 -15.66 -11.11 19.25
CA ALA A 36 -15.38 -12.12 20.28
C ALA A 36 -16.36 -12.03 21.47
N THR A 37 -16.80 -10.80 21.80
CA THR A 37 -17.81 -10.58 22.85
C THR A 37 -19.15 -11.15 22.43
N VAL A 38 -19.60 -10.86 21.20
CA VAL A 38 -20.86 -11.39 20.64
C VAL A 38 -20.83 -12.91 20.56
N PHE A 39 -19.74 -13.50 20.04
CA PHE A 39 -19.56 -14.96 20.03
C PHE A 39 -19.64 -15.57 21.43
N SER A 40 -19.02 -14.94 22.42
CA SER A 40 -19.05 -15.42 23.81
C SER A 40 -20.45 -15.36 24.41
N GLN A 41 -21.22 -14.31 24.08
CA GLN A 41 -22.62 -14.16 24.52
C GLN A 41 -23.52 -15.21 23.87
N ILE A 42 -23.42 -15.41 22.56
CA ILE A 42 -24.11 -16.47 21.82
C ILE A 42 -23.80 -17.83 22.43
N TYR A 43 -22.52 -18.14 22.63
CA TYR A 43 -22.08 -19.40 23.21
C TYR A 43 -22.67 -19.62 24.62
N PHE A 44 -22.61 -18.59 25.48
CA PHE A 44 -23.18 -18.66 26.82
C PHE A 44 -24.69 -18.87 26.81
N GLN A 45 -25.41 -18.21 25.91
CA GLN A 45 -26.86 -18.38 25.74
C GLN A 45 -27.22 -19.79 25.28
N VAL A 46 -26.49 -20.34 24.31
CA VAL A 46 -26.69 -21.72 23.84
C VAL A 46 -26.42 -22.73 24.96
N VAL A 47 -25.36 -22.55 25.74
CA VAL A 47 -25.07 -23.43 26.90
C VAL A 47 -26.17 -23.36 27.95
N GLN A 48 -26.71 -22.17 28.24
CA GLN A 48 -27.85 -22.04 29.15
C GLN A 48 -29.10 -22.73 28.60
N ALA A 49 -29.40 -22.57 27.31
CA ALA A 49 -30.54 -23.23 26.67
C ALA A 49 -30.44 -24.76 26.74
N VAL A 50 -29.25 -25.32 26.50
CA VAL A 50 -29.01 -26.77 26.60
C VAL A 50 -29.11 -27.27 28.05
N ALA A 51 -28.68 -26.48 29.03
CA ALA A 51 -28.76 -26.84 30.45
C ALA A 51 -30.18 -26.69 31.02
N SER A 52 -31.04 -25.90 30.39
CA SER A 52 -32.41 -25.67 30.82
C SER A 52 -33.34 -26.80 30.36
N PRO A 53 -34.21 -27.35 31.24
CA PRO A 53 -35.17 -28.38 30.84
C PRO A 53 -36.21 -27.92 29.80
N GLU A 54 -36.49 -26.61 29.79
CA GLU A 54 -37.48 -25.97 28.91
C GLU A 54 -36.86 -25.49 27.58
N GLY A 55 -35.54 -25.56 27.43
CA GLY A 55 -34.83 -25.02 26.26
C GLY A 55 -34.76 -23.50 26.23
N MET A 56 -34.48 -22.95 25.05
CA MET A 56 -34.39 -21.50 24.86
C MET A 56 -35.80 -20.88 24.80
N THR A 57 -36.01 -19.75 25.46
CA THR A 57 -37.27 -19.00 25.32
C THR A 57 -37.33 -18.31 23.96
N ALA A 58 -38.53 -18.11 23.41
CA ALA A 58 -38.70 -17.44 22.11
C ALA A 58 -38.07 -16.03 22.06
N GLU A 59 -38.12 -15.28 23.17
CA GLU A 59 -37.44 -13.98 23.28
C GLU A 59 -35.92 -14.14 23.20
N ALA A 60 -35.35 -15.12 23.91
CA ALA A 60 -33.92 -15.38 23.85
C ALA A 60 -33.49 -15.84 22.44
N GLU A 61 -34.28 -16.69 21.77
CA GLU A 61 -34.04 -17.11 20.38
C GLU A 61 -34.03 -15.91 19.43
N PHE A 62 -34.98 -14.99 19.57
CA PHE A 62 -35.04 -13.78 18.77
C PHE A 62 -33.82 -12.87 19.01
N GLN A 63 -33.44 -12.66 20.28
CA GLN A 63 -32.23 -11.89 20.62
C GLN A 63 -30.96 -12.54 20.06
N LEU A 64 -30.87 -13.87 20.10
CA LEU A 64 -29.76 -14.62 19.51
C LEU A 64 -29.67 -14.39 17.99
N LEU A 65 -30.81 -14.42 17.29
CA LEU A 65 -30.88 -14.14 15.86
C LEU A 65 -30.40 -12.72 15.54
N LEU A 66 -30.79 -11.72 16.33
CA LEU A 66 -30.31 -10.35 16.15
C LEU A 66 -28.80 -10.24 16.39
N GLN A 67 -28.27 -10.88 17.43
CA GLN A 67 -26.82 -10.88 17.72
C GLN A 67 -26.00 -11.57 16.61
N LEU A 68 -26.53 -12.64 16.01
CA LEU A 68 -25.89 -13.29 14.87
C LEU A 68 -25.78 -12.35 13.66
N TYR A 69 -26.75 -11.45 13.47
CA TYR A 69 -26.68 -10.45 12.41
C TYR A 69 -25.55 -9.44 12.63
N ASP A 70 -25.22 -9.11 13.89
CA ASP A 70 -24.14 -8.16 14.22
C ASP A 70 -22.73 -8.72 13.95
N LEU A 71 -22.57 -10.03 13.73
CA LEU A 71 -21.26 -10.64 13.42
C LEU A 71 -20.72 -10.25 12.03
N GLY A 72 -21.56 -9.64 11.17
CA GLY A 72 -21.15 -9.19 9.84
C GLY A 72 -20.81 -10.32 8.86
N ILE A 73 -21.18 -11.56 9.20
CA ILE A 73 -21.06 -12.72 8.32
C ILE A 73 -22.14 -12.60 7.23
N PRO A 74 -21.78 -12.58 5.93
CA PRO A 74 -22.76 -12.61 4.85
C PRO A 74 -23.50 -13.94 4.89
N VAL A 75 -24.84 -13.88 4.94
CA VAL A 75 -25.71 -15.05 4.97
C VAL A 75 -26.83 -14.87 3.96
N VAL A 76 -27.06 -15.90 3.17
CA VAL A 76 -28.20 -16.00 2.25
C VAL A 76 -28.93 -17.30 2.55
N GLN A 77 -30.21 -17.20 2.90
CA GLN A 77 -31.10 -18.34 2.94
C GLN A 77 -31.78 -18.49 1.59
N THR A 78 -31.83 -19.70 1.07
CA THR A 78 -32.53 -20.06 -0.16
C THR A 78 -33.53 -21.18 0.13
N ASP A 79 -34.53 -21.34 -0.72
CA ASP A 79 -35.27 -22.60 -0.78
C ASP A 79 -34.43 -23.67 -1.54
N LEU A 80 -34.90 -24.93 -1.58
CA LEU A 80 -34.20 -25.98 -2.34
C LEU A 80 -34.28 -25.79 -3.87
N ALA A 81 -35.07 -24.84 -4.37
CA ALA A 81 -35.06 -24.46 -5.79
C ALA A 81 -33.96 -23.44 -6.11
N GLY A 82 -33.29 -22.88 -5.09
CA GLY A 82 -32.21 -21.91 -5.22
C GLY A 82 -32.68 -20.46 -5.17
N ASP A 83 -33.92 -20.20 -4.77
CA ASP A 83 -34.48 -18.85 -4.69
C ASP A 83 -34.16 -18.21 -3.33
N PRO A 84 -33.48 -17.05 -3.29
CA PRO A 84 -33.17 -16.37 -2.04
C PRO A 84 -34.43 -15.92 -1.31
N THR A 85 -34.57 -16.34 -0.06
CA THR A 85 -35.69 -16.01 0.83
C THR A 85 -35.29 -15.01 1.91
N LEU A 86 -34.02 -15.01 2.32
CA LEU A 86 -33.50 -14.09 3.32
C LEU A 86 -32.05 -13.73 3.01
N ILE A 87 -31.72 -12.44 3.11
CA ILE A 87 -30.37 -11.91 2.86
C ILE A 87 -29.91 -11.08 4.06
N ARG A 88 -28.67 -11.27 4.51
CA ARG A 88 -28.05 -10.51 5.60
C ARG A 88 -26.58 -10.25 5.33
N ASN A 89 -26.12 -9.07 5.72
CA ASN A 89 -24.71 -8.65 5.66
C ASN A 89 -24.06 -8.83 4.29
N LEU A 90 -24.85 -8.67 3.21
CA LEU A 90 -24.31 -8.69 1.87
C LEU A 90 -23.34 -7.52 1.67
N PRO A 91 -22.28 -7.68 0.87
CA PRO A 91 -21.35 -6.59 0.55
C PRO A 91 -21.95 -5.53 -0.41
N PHE A 92 -23.24 -5.66 -0.76
CA PHE A 92 -23.99 -4.79 -1.65
C PHE A 92 -25.45 -4.75 -1.21
N ASP A 93 -26.13 -3.64 -1.49
CA ASP A 93 -27.56 -3.52 -1.25
C ASP A 93 -28.35 -4.36 -2.26
N ALA A 94 -29.21 -5.25 -1.77
CA ALA A 94 -30.08 -6.06 -2.58
C ALA A 94 -31.51 -6.03 -2.03
N ASP A 95 -32.45 -6.17 -2.95
CA ASP A 95 -33.87 -6.20 -2.67
C ASP A 95 -34.43 -7.44 -3.37
N LEU A 96 -35.05 -8.33 -2.60
CA LEU A 96 -35.56 -9.60 -3.12
C LEU A 96 -36.85 -9.42 -3.94
N GLU A 97 -37.47 -8.23 -3.88
CA GLU A 97 -38.61 -7.89 -4.75
C GLU A 97 -38.17 -7.53 -6.18
N ASN A 98 -36.89 -7.21 -6.38
CA ASN A 98 -36.33 -6.86 -7.68
C ASN A 98 -35.64 -8.07 -8.35
N PRO A 99 -36.12 -8.57 -9.51
CA PRO A 99 -35.51 -9.70 -10.20
C PRO A 99 -34.02 -9.55 -10.53
N ASP A 100 -33.57 -8.34 -10.90
CA ASP A 100 -32.16 -8.09 -11.23
C ASP A 100 -31.25 -8.27 -10.00
N HIS A 101 -31.77 -7.92 -8.82
CA HIS A 101 -31.07 -8.11 -7.55
C HIS A 101 -31.05 -9.58 -7.15
N VAL A 102 -32.15 -10.31 -7.36
CA VAL A 102 -32.22 -11.76 -7.10
C VAL A 102 -31.16 -12.50 -7.93
N ASP A 103 -31.03 -12.20 -9.22
CA ASP A 103 -30.00 -12.82 -10.07
C ASP A 103 -28.56 -12.46 -9.65
N ARG A 104 -28.36 -11.25 -9.10
CA ARG A 104 -27.07 -10.87 -8.50
C ARG A 104 -26.79 -11.63 -7.21
N VAL A 105 -27.81 -11.88 -6.38
CA VAL A 105 -27.69 -12.67 -5.15
C VAL A 105 -27.41 -14.13 -5.48
N ARG A 106 -28.09 -14.74 -6.47
CA ARG A 106 -27.80 -16.12 -6.92
C ARG A 106 -26.34 -16.28 -7.36
N ARG A 107 -25.84 -15.38 -8.21
CA ARG A 107 -24.42 -15.37 -8.60
C ARG A 107 -23.46 -15.13 -7.44
N TYR A 108 -23.92 -14.47 -6.37
CA TYR A 108 -23.12 -14.33 -5.16
C TYR A 108 -23.10 -15.61 -4.35
N VAL A 109 -24.24 -16.30 -4.22
CA VAL A 109 -24.36 -17.62 -3.61
C VAL A 109 -23.43 -18.63 -4.28
N ASP A 110 -23.42 -18.70 -5.62
CA ASP A 110 -22.52 -19.61 -6.35
C ASP A 110 -21.05 -19.39 -5.94
N ARG A 111 -20.64 -18.13 -5.76
CA ARG A 111 -19.27 -17.78 -5.31
C ARG A 111 -19.02 -18.09 -3.84
N LEU A 112 -20.04 -18.02 -2.99
CA LEU A 112 -19.90 -18.43 -1.59
C LEU A 112 -19.68 -19.94 -1.50
N ASP A 113 -20.45 -20.69 -2.28
CA ASP A 113 -20.46 -22.15 -2.27
C ASP A 113 -19.16 -22.77 -2.84
N GLU A 114 -18.37 -22.01 -3.62
CA GLU A 114 -17.02 -22.40 -4.05
C GLU A 114 -16.07 -22.63 -2.86
N ASP A 115 -16.13 -21.77 -1.86
CA ASP A 115 -15.23 -21.79 -0.69
C ASP A 115 -15.89 -22.43 0.55
N TYR A 116 -17.23 -22.34 0.67
CA TYR A 116 -17.98 -22.74 1.85
C TYR A 116 -19.19 -23.60 1.48
N PRO A 117 -19.21 -24.90 1.80
CA PRO A 117 -20.34 -25.76 1.46
C PRO A 117 -21.62 -25.29 2.18
N PRO A 118 -22.77 -25.23 1.47
CA PRO A 118 -24.01 -24.76 2.06
C PRO A 118 -24.55 -25.72 3.12
N LEU A 119 -25.26 -25.16 4.10
CA LEU A 119 -25.95 -25.92 5.14
C LEU A 119 -27.39 -26.19 4.68
N ILE A 120 -27.71 -27.45 4.39
CA ILE A 120 -29.01 -27.84 3.82
C ILE A 120 -29.88 -28.50 4.88
N ASP A 121 -31.11 -28.01 5.04
CA ASP A 121 -32.17 -28.65 5.81
C ASP A 121 -33.26 -29.12 4.83
N ALA A 122 -33.17 -30.41 4.44
CA ALA A 122 -34.08 -31.00 3.49
C ALA A 122 -35.51 -31.15 4.04
N ASP A 123 -35.66 -31.34 5.35
CA ASP A 123 -36.95 -31.54 6.00
C ASP A 123 -37.76 -30.23 6.03
N ARG A 124 -37.06 -29.09 6.17
CA ARG A 124 -37.66 -27.75 6.17
C ARG A 124 -37.55 -27.02 4.82
N ASN A 125 -37.03 -27.69 3.79
CA ASN A 125 -36.92 -27.21 2.41
C ASN A 125 -36.16 -25.87 2.27
N PHE A 126 -35.05 -25.69 2.99
CA PHE A 126 -34.19 -24.52 2.84
C PHE A 126 -32.70 -24.86 2.90
N ALA A 127 -31.86 -23.99 2.34
CA ALA A 127 -30.42 -24.00 2.48
C ALA A 127 -29.91 -22.66 3.00
N VAL A 128 -28.78 -22.69 3.70
CA VAL A 128 -28.09 -21.50 4.21
C VAL A 128 -26.69 -21.46 3.63
N HIS A 129 -26.44 -20.41 2.86
CA HIS A 129 -25.17 -20.09 2.24
C HIS A 129 -24.49 -19.01 3.06
N TYR A 130 -23.19 -19.15 3.31
CA TYR A 130 -22.44 -18.24 4.16
C TYR A 130 -21.05 -17.97 3.61
N GLY A 131 -20.43 -16.89 4.05
CA GLY A 131 -19.09 -16.52 3.60
C GLY A 131 -18.24 -15.84 4.67
N GLU A 132 -17.08 -15.34 4.26
CA GLU A 132 -16.22 -14.54 5.13
C GLU A 132 -16.83 -13.16 5.40
N PRO A 133 -16.81 -12.70 6.67
CA PRO A 133 -17.08 -11.31 7.01
C PRO A 133 -16.23 -10.32 6.21
N LEU A 134 -16.79 -9.15 5.94
CA LEU A 134 -16.14 -8.11 5.13
C LEU A 134 -14.76 -7.67 5.70
N TYR A 135 -14.58 -7.69 7.02
CA TYR A 135 -13.31 -7.32 7.65
C TYR A 135 -12.19 -8.32 7.35
N LEU A 136 -12.49 -9.62 7.20
CA LEU A 136 -11.50 -10.63 6.81
C LEU A 136 -11.07 -10.46 5.35
N GLN A 137 -12.01 -10.11 4.47
CA GLN A 137 -11.70 -9.83 3.06
C GLN A 137 -10.73 -8.65 2.93
N ARG A 138 -10.91 -7.60 3.73
CA ARG A 138 -9.98 -6.44 3.78
C ARG A 138 -8.61 -6.81 4.34
N LEU A 139 -8.55 -7.72 5.30
CA LEU A 139 -7.30 -8.20 5.91
C LEU A 139 -6.36 -8.86 4.88
N ARG A 140 -6.89 -9.54 3.86
CA ARG A 140 -6.09 -10.16 2.79
C ARG A 140 -5.23 -9.18 2.00
N TRP A 141 -5.63 -7.90 1.90
CA TRP A 141 -4.89 -6.87 1.16
C TRP A 141 -3.77 -6.21 1.97
N ILE A 142 -3.77 -6.35 3.30
CA ILE A 142 -2.80 -5.70 4.17
C ILE A 142 -1.35 -6.08 3.84
N PRO A 143 -1.00 -7.37 3.68
CA PRO A 143 0.39 -7.76 3.40
C PRO A 143 0.90 -7.15 2.09
N TRP A 144 0.02 -7.03 1.08
CA TRP A 144 0.36 -6.44 -0.22
C TRP A 144 0.62 -4.94 -0.12
N LEU A 145 -0.23 -4.20 0.60
CA LEU A 145 -0.01 -2.78 0.86
C LEU A 145 1.30 -2.55 1.64
N GLN A 146 1.60 -3.41 2.61
CA GLN A 146 2.85 -3.36 3.37
C GLN A 146 4.08 -3.64 2.49
N ALA A 147 4.00 -4.61 1.58
CA ALA A 147 5.06 -4.92 0.64
C ALA A 147 5.33 -3.73 -0.31
N VAL A 148 4.28 -3.12 -0.88
CA VAL A 148 4.39 -1.94 -1.74
C VAL A 148 5.01 -0.77 -0.98
N LEU A 149 4.59 -0.53 0.26
CA LEU A 149 5.15 0.51 1.10
C LEU A 149 6.64 0.30 1.36
N LEU A 150 7.03 -0.93 1.75
CA LEU A 150 8.41 -1.28 2.02
C LEU A 150 9.28 -1.10 0.77
N LEU A 151 8.80 -1.56 -0.38
CA LEU A 151 9.47 -1.34 -1.67
C LEU A 151 9.60 0.15 -2.00
N GLY A 152 8.58 0.96 -1.73
CA GLY A 152 8.62 2.41 -1.89
C GLY A 152 9.73 3.04 -1.05
N VAL A 153 9.85 2.65 0.22
CA VAL A 153 10.90 3.11 1.12
C VAL A 153 12.29 2.72 0.62
N VAL A 154 12.50 1.45 0.31
CA VAL A 154 13.78 0.95 -0.24
C VAL A 154 14.12 1.69 -1.55
N GLY A 155 13.15 1.85 -2.43
CA GLY A 155 13.30 2.58 -3.70
C GLY A 155 13.72 4.04 -3.49
N THR A 156 13.06 4.76 -2.57
CA THR A 156 13.44 6.15 -2.23
C THR A 156 14.85 6.23 -1.64
N GLY A 157 15.23 5.28 -0.79
CA GLY A 157 16.57 5.18 -0.22
C GLY A 157 17.65 4.98 -1.30
N VAL A 158 17.43 4.04 -2.22
CA VAL A 158 18.34 3.80 -3.36
C VAL A 158 18.45 5.03 -4.25
N TRP A 159 17.32 5.68 -4.57
CA TRP A 159 17.31 6.90 -5.37
C TRP A 159 18.11 8.03 -4.72
N MET A 160 17.96 8.20 -3.40
CA MET A 160 18.67 9.24 -2.63
C MET A 160 20.18 8.99 -2.60
N ILE A 161 20.62 7.75 -2.39
CA ILE A 161 22.04 7.40 -2.42
C ILE A 161 22.62 7.73 -3.80
N ARG A 162 21.93 7.33 -4.88
CA ARG A 162 22.40 7.60 -6.26
C ARG A 162 22.51 9.08 -6.59
N THR A 163 21.53 9.89 -6.18
CA THR A 163 21.56 11.35 -6.42
C THR A 163 22.63 12.04 -5.56
N SER A 164 22.87 11.58 -4.33
CA SER A 164 23.94 12.10 -3.48
C SER A 164 25.31 11.84 -4.10
N SER A 165 25.57 10.59 -4.53
CA SER A 165 26.86 10.21 -5.12
C SER A 165 27.19 10.94 -6.42
N GLN A 166 26.20 11.27 -7.26
CA GLN A 166 26.43 12.08 -8.47
C GLN A 166 26.93 13.48 -8.11
N SER A 167 26.30 14.12 -7.12
CA SER A 167 26.66 15.47 -6.71
C SER A 167 28.02 15.59 -6.05
N GLU A 168 28.46 14.51 -5.39
CA GLU A 168 29.79 14.42 -4.81
C GLU A 168 30.85 14.28 -5.91
N ARG A 169 30.58 13.44 -6.92
CA ARG A 169 31.45 13.30 -8.10
C ARG A 169 31.61 14.61 -8.85
N GLU A 170 30.54 15.34 -9.14
CA GLU A 170 30.60 16.64 -9.82
C GLU A 170 31.50 17.63 -9.06
N ARG A 171 31.38 17.69 -7.74
CA ARG A 171 32.22 18.56 -6.91
C ARG A 171 33.70 18.18 -6.99
N ILE A 172 34.01 16.89 -6.92
CA ILE A 172 35.38 16.39 -7.05
C ILE A 172 35.92 16.73 -8.45
N TRP A 173 35.14 16.51 -9.51
CA TRP A 173 35.50 16.88 -10.87
C TRP A 173 35.78 18.38 -11.02
N THR A 174 34.93 19.23 -10.43
CA THR A 174 35.12 20.68 -10.48
C THR A 174 36.38 21.10 -9.71
N ALA A 175 36.65 20.47 -8.56
CA ALA A 175 37.83 20.72 -7.77
C ALA A 175 39.12 20.26 -8.49
N MET A 176 39.10 19.06 -9.06
CA MET A 176 40.21 18.53 -9.86
C MET A 176 40.50 19.42 -11.08
N ALA A 177 39.47 19.86 -11.81
CA ALA A 177 39.64 20.75 -12.95
C ALA A 177 40.26 22.10 -12.54
N ARG A 178 39.85 22.65 -11.39
CA ARG A 178 40.42 23.90 -10.87
C ARG A 178 41.89 23.75 -10.49
N GLU A 179 42.24 22.64 -9.83
CA GLU A 179 43.63 22.32 -9.46
C GLU A 179 44.48 22.08 -10.72
N SER A 180 43.98 21.30 -11.69
CA SER A 180 44.68 21.10 -12.97
C SER A 180 44.88 22.38 -13.75
N ALA A 181 43.87 23.27 -13.81
CA ALA A 181 44.01 24.58 -14.46
C ALA A 181 45.08 25.43 -13.76
N HIS A 182 45.11 25.40 -12.42
CA HIS A 182 46.14 26.08 -11.65
C HIS A 182 47.54 25.50 -11.92
N GLN A 183 47.68 24.18 -11.88
CA GLN A 183 48.95 23.49 -12.15
C GLN A 183 49.42 23.62 -13.59
N MET A 184 48.52 23.70 -14.58
CA MET A 184 48.87 23.95 -15.99
C MET A 184 49.25 25.41 -16.25
N GLY A 185 48.76 26.36 -15.46
CA GLY A 185 49.10 27.77 -15.61
C GLY A 185 50.59 28.06 -15.41
N THR A 186 51.23 27.40 -14.44
CA THR A 186 52.65 27.59 -14.10
C THR A 186 53.62 27.20 -15.24
N PRO A 187 53.55 25.98 -15.83
CA PRO A 187 54.41 25.60 -16.95
C PRO A 187 54.05 26.34 -18.25
N LEU A 188 52.78 26.72 -18.44
CA LEU A 188 52.39 27.49 -19.62
C LEU A 188 52.94 28.92 -19.55
N SER A 189 52.93 29.53 -18.36
CA SER A 189 53.55 30.83 -18.13
C SER A 189 55.08 30.79 -18.29
N SER A 190 55.74 29.68 -17.94
CA SER A 190 57.19 29.56 -18.16
C SER A 190 57.52 29.41 -19.65
N LEU A 191 56.72 28.66 -20.42
CA LEU A 191 56.88 28.55 -21.88
C LEU A 191 56.67 29.88 -22.59
N VAL A 192 55.65 30.66 -22.23
CA VAL A 192 55.43 32.00 -22.78
C VAL A 192 56.61 32.92 -22.48
N GLY A 193 57.15 32.89 -21.25
CA GLY A 193 58.34 33.67 -20.90
C GLY A 193 59.58 33.31 -21.73
N TRP A 194 59.79 32.03 -22.03
CA TRP A 194 60.85 31.61 -22.95
C TRP A 194 60.62 32.08 -24.39
N LEU A 195 59.36 32.11 -24.85
CA LEU A 195 58.99 32.56 -26.18
C LEU A 195 59.24 34.06 -26.37
N GLU A 196 58.86 34.87 -25.39
CA GLU A 196 59.12 36.32 -25.37
C GLU A 196 60.62 36.63 -25.38
N LEU A 197 61.41 35.87 -24.62
CA LEU A 197 62.87 36.04 -24.60
C LEU A 197 63.49 35.73 -25.97
N LEU A 198 62.97 34.72 -26.67
CA LEU A 198 63.42 34.35 -28.01
C LEU A 198 63.03 35.40 -29.06
N GLU A 199 61.83 35.96 -28.99
CA GLU A 199 61.41 37.08 -29.85
C GLU A 199 62.23 38.35 -29.60
N ALA A 200 62.52 38.68 -28.33
CA ALA A 200 63.36 39.83 -28.00
C ALA A 200 64.83 39.64 -28.42
N ALA A 201 65.30 38.39 -28.49
CA ALA A 201 66.63 38.04 -29.00
C ALA A 201 66.68 37.89 -30.53
N ALA A 202 65.54 37.93 -31.22
CA ALA A 202 65.50 37.88 -32.67
C ALA A 202 66.06 39.19 -33.25
N PRO A 203 67.06 39.13 -34.17
CA PRO A 203 67.64 40.33 -34.75
C PRO A 203 66.58 41.11 -35.54
N PRO A 204 66.62 42.46 -35.55
CA PRO A 204 65.64 43.27 -36.24
C PRO A 204 65.59 42.86 -37.71
N GLU A 205 64.36 42.70 -38.22
CA GLU A 205 64.08 42.36 -39.61
C GLU A 205 64.97 43.24 -40.50
N ALA A 206 65.88 42.60 -41.24
CA ALA A 206 66.81 43.31 -42.09
C ALA A 206 65.98 44.07 -43.12
N VAL A 207 65.83 45.38 -42.91
CA VAL A 207 65.24 46.30 -43.88
C VAL A 207 66.02 46.08 -45.17
N ARG A 208 65.38 45.38 -46.11
CA ARG A 208 65.89 45.30 -47.48
C ARG A 208 65.94 46.75 -47.97
N PRO A 209 67.11 47.28 -48.33
CA PRO A 209 67.16 48.58 -48.96
C PRO A 209 66.42 48.45 -50.29
N ASP A 210 65.30 49.15 -50.41
CA ASP A 210 64.64 49.35 -51.69
C ASP A 210 65.66 49.94 -52.65
N GLY A 211 65.85 49.24 -53.77
CA GLY A 211 66.78 49.62 -54.81
C GLY A 211 66.48 51.01 -55.33
N ILE A 212 67.53 51.80 -55.50
CA ILE A 212 67.52 53.04 -56.27
C ILE A 212 67.16 52.72 -57.72
N ASN A 213 66.06 53.29 -58.20
CA ASN A 213 65.92 53.94 -59.51
C ASN A 213 64.77 54.93 -59.48
#